data_AF-A0A0S9F919-F1
#
_entry.id   AF-A0A0S9F919-F1
#
_cell.length_a   1.000
_cell.length_b   1.000
_cell.length_c   1.000
_cell.angle_alpha   90.00
_cell.angle_beta   90.00
_cell.angle_gamma   90.00
#
_symmetry.space_group_name_H-M   'P 1'
#
loop_
_entity.id
_entity.type
_entity.pdbx_description
1 polymer ?
#
loop_
_entity_poly.entity_id
_entity_poly.type
_entity_poly.pdbx_seq_one_letter_code
_entity_poly.pdbx_strand_id
1 'polypeptide(L)'
;MPAQPHDIDVWSVEGQFQHLIYSPKGTIEGVMIDSEGAPAQFVCDAHDSAAHAALAGLKPGQAVVIEGTVAEPSPKGEAEHEVYQLERVVSVDGKPAAPHHHPGHVAGTVARLNYARHGEPNGVVLDTGDFIHTKPDGLKHLGLKVGDKVKAEGDVRPLANGGGQVVQARTVNGKPVGPGHG
;
A
#
# COMPACT_ATOMS: atom_id res chain seq x y z
N MET A 1 26.13 18.14 0.29
CA MET A 1 25.44 17.59 -0.89
C MET A 1 24.11 17.05 -0.40
N PRO A 2 22.97 17.74 -0.57
CA PRO A 2 21.67 17.19 -0.24
C PRO A 2 21.29 16.10 -1.27
N ALA A 3 20.86 14.94 -0.78
CA ALA A 3 20.34 13.86 -1.63
C ALA A 3 19.10 14.38 -2.38
N GLN A 4 19.09 14.23 -3.70
CA GLN A 4 17.92 14.54 -4.51
C GLN A 4 16.79 13.56 -4.16
N PRO A 5 15.52 14.01 -4.10
CA PRO A 5 14.40 13.09 -4.00
C PRO A 5 14.41 12.18 -5.23
N HIS A 6 14.45 10.87 -4.99
CA HIS A 6 14.27 9.89 -6.05
C HIS A 6 12.80 9.97 -6.47
N ASP A 7 12.51 10.53 -7.64
CA ASP A 7 11.23 10.30 -8.33
C ASP A 7 11.15 8.80 -8.57
N ILE A 8 10.21 8.13 -7.90
CA ILE A 8 9.93 6.72 -8.15
C ILE A 8 8.98 6.70 -9.33
N ASP A 9 9.49 6.35 -10.52
CA ASP A 9 8.67 6.22 -11.71
C ASP A 9 7.67 5.06 -11.53
N VAL A 10 6.38 5.41 -11.47
CA VAL A 10 5.27 4.45 -11.48
C VAL A 10 4.92 4.15 -12.94
N TRP A 11 5.06 2.89 -13.32
CA TRP A 11 4.77 2.40 -14.67
C TRP A 11 3.37 1.81 -14.71
N SER A 12 2.59 2.16 -15.72
CA SER A 12 1.31 1.50 -16.02
C SER A 12 1.54 0.50 -17.15
N VAL A 13 1.45 -0.79 -16.82
CA VAL A 13 1.72 -1.89 -17.77
C VAL A 13 0.42 -2.59 -18.11
N GLU A 14 0.16 -2.74 -19.41
CA GLU A 14 -0.99 -3.45 -19.94
C GLU A 14 -0.57 -4.86 -20.37
N GLY A 15 -1.42 -5.86 -20.13
CA GLY A 15 -1.10 -7.22 -20.56
C GLY A 15 -2.21 -8.22 -20.31
N GLN A 16 -1.92 -9.48 -20.56
CA GLN A 16 -2.81 -10.60 -20.26
C GLN A 16 -2.34 -11.31 -19.00
N PHE A 17 -3.23 -11.46 -18.02
CA PHE A 17 -2.94 -12.22 -16.81
C PHE A 17 -2.64 -13.69 -17.18
N GLN A 18 -1.51 -14.20 -16.68
CA GLN A 18 -1.09 -15.58 -16.89
C GLN A 18 -1.37 -16.44 -15.66
N HIS A 19 -0.73 -16.13 -14.54
CA HIS A 19 -0.88 -16.88 -13.29
C HIS A 19 -0.42 -16.07 -12.06
N LEU A 20 -0.83 -16.53 -10.88
CA LEU A 20 -0.35 -16.01 -9.60
C LEU A 20 1.01 -16.64 -9.25
N ILE A 21 1.84 -15.85 -8.58
CA ILE A 21 3.11 -16.29 -8.01
C ILE A 21 2.88 -16.56 -6.53
N TYR A 22 3.40 -17.69 -6.05
CA TYR A 22 3.18 -18.15 -4.68
C TYR A 22 4.49 -18.36 -3.94
N SER A 23 4.48 -18.01 -2.65
CA SER A 23 5.53 -18.43 -1.72
C SER A 23 5.51 -19.95 -1.51
N PRO A 24 6.59 -20.55 -0.96
CA PRO A 24 6.59 -21.94 -0.51
C PRO A 24 5.50 -22.26 0.55
N LYS A 25 4.92 -21.24 1.19
CA LYS A 25 3.82 -21.38 2.16
C LYS A 25 2.43 -21.26 1.52
N GLY A 26 2.36 -21.07 0.21
CA GLY A 26 1.11 -20.92 -0.55
C GLY A 26 0.47 -19.54 -0.47
N THR A 27 1.19 -18.53 0.03
CA THR A 27 0.72 -17.13 0.02
C THR A 27 0.95 -16.51 -1.35
N ILE A 28 0.06 -15.65 -1.81
CA ILE A 28 0.26 -14.87 -3.04
C ILE A 28 1.43 -13.90 -2.80
N GLU A 29 2.46 -14.00 -3.62
CA GLU A 29 3.62 -13.09 -3.63
C GLU A 29 3.63 -12.18 -4.85
N GLY A 30 2.73 -12.41 -5.81
CA GLY A 30 2.64 -11.58 -7.00
C GLY A 30 1.83 -12.20 -8.12
N VAL A 31 2.04 -11.66 -9.31
CA VAL A 31 1.36 -12.05 -10.54
C VAL A 31 2.32 -11.99 -11.73
N MET A 32 2.14 -12.90 -12.67
CA MET A 32 2.76 -12.88 -13.99
C MET A 32 1.73 -12.42 -15.03
N ILE A 33 2.12 -11.46 -15.86
CA ILE A 33 1.38 -11.05 -17.05
C ILE A 33 2.24 -11.22 -18.30
N ASP A 34 1.58 -11.39 -19.44
CA ASP A 34 2.19 -11.26 -20.76
C ASP A 34 1.88 -9.86 -21.28
N SER A 35 2.92 -9.05 -21.43
CA SER A 35 2.88 -7.71 -22.00
C SER A 35 3.51 -7.77 -23.39
N GLU A 36 2.69 -7.73 -24.44
CA GLU A 36 3.13 -7.75 -25.85
C GLU A 36 4.07 -8.92 -26.21
N GLY A 37 3.87 -10.09 -25.60
CA GLY A 37 4.70 -11.29 -25.80
C GLY A 37 5.92 -11.37 -24.89
N ALA A 38 6.13 -10.39 -24.01
CA ALA A 38 7.17 -10.41 -22.98
C ALA A 38 6.57 -10.67 -21.58
N PRO A 39 7.16 -11.56 -20.77
CA PRO A 39 6.73 -11.75 -19.40
C PRO A 39 7.06 -10.51 -18.55
N ALA A 40 6.09 -10.08 -17.74
CA ALA A 40 6.27 -9.05 -16.72
C ALA A 40 5.71 -9.54 -15.38
N GLN A 41 6.52 -9.42 -14.32
CA GLN A 41 6.18 -9.88 -12.99
C GLN A 41 5.92 -8.70 -12.06
N PHE A 42 4.83 -8.76 -11.31
CA PHE A 42 4.51 -7.81 -10.25
C PHE A 42 4.52 -8.52 -8.92
N VAL A 43 5.40 -8.11 -8.00
CA VAL A 43 5.50 -8.67 -6.65
C VAL A 43 4.74 -7.81 -5.64
N CYS A 44 4.07 -8.43 -4.68
CA CYS A 44 3.36 -7.75 -3.61
C CYS A 44 3.86 -8.21 -2.24
N ASP A 45 3.75 -7.36 -1.22
CA ASP A 45 4.08 -7.74 0.15
C ASP A 45 3.16 -8.89 0.62
N ALA A 46 3.74 -9.89 1.29
CA ALA A 46 3.02 -11.06 1.79
C ALA A 46 1.95 -10.73 2.86
N HIS A 47 1.89 -9.49 3.35
CA HIS A 47 0.90 -8.98 4.27
C HIS A 47 -0.03 -7.92 3.65
N ASP A 48 0.10 -7.62 2.35
CA ASP A 48 -0.82 -6.71 1.67
C ASP A 48 -2.12 -7.41 1.26
N SER A 49 -3.05 -7.47 2.22
CA SER A 49 -4.37 -8.07 2.02
C SER A 49 -5.17 -7.44 0.87
N ALA A 50 -4.93 -6.16 0.55
CA ALA A 50 -5.65 -5.47 -0.53
C ALA A 50 -5.12 -5.94 -1.90
N ALA A 51 -3.79 -6.00 -2.04
CA ALA A 51 -3.16 -6.61 -3.20
C ALA A 51 -3.61 -8.07 -3.37
N HIS A 52 -3.59 -8.87 -2.30
CA HIS A 52 -4.04 -10.27 -2.37
C HIS A 52 -5.50 -10.38 -2.82
N ALA A 53 -6.39 -9.54 -2.30
CA ALA A 53 -7.79 -9.54 -2.69
C ALA A 53 -7.99 -9.17 -4.17
N ALA A 54 -7.26 -8.18 -4.67
CA ALA A 54 -7.33 -7.77 -6.07
C ALA A 54 -6.80 -8.86 -7.01
N LEU A 55 -5.72 -9.56 -6.63
CA LEU A 55 -5.10 -10.59 -7.44
C LEU A 55 -5.85 -11.93 -7.40
N ALA A 56 -6.40 -12.33 -6.24
CA ALA A 56 -7.04 -13.63 -6.06
C ALA A 56 -8.25 -13.87 -6.98
N GLY A 57 -8.88 -12.80 -7.50
CA GLY A 57 -10.02 -12.89 -8.41
C GLY A 57 -9.66 -13.04 -9.89
N LEU A 58 -8.39 -12.91 -10.25
CA LEU A 58 -7.94 -12.92 -11.66
C LEU A 58 -7.96 -14.33 -12.25
N LYS A 59 -8.25 -14.40 -13.55
CA LYS A 59 -8.32 -15.63 -14.34
C LYS A 59 -7.38 -15.55 -15.55
N PRO A 60 -6.70 -16.65 -15.91
CA PRO A 60 -5.83 -16.71 -17.09
C PRO A 60 -6.50 -16.14 -18.34
N GLY A 61 -5.79 -15.28 -19.06
CA GLY A 61 -6.23 -14.64 -20.30
C GLY A 61 -7.02 -13.34 -20.12
N GLN A 62 -7.33 -12.91 -18.90
CA GLN A 62 -7.97 -11.60 -18.69
C GLN A 62 -7.02 -10.46 -19.05
N ALA A 63 -7.55 -9.42 -19.69
CA ALA A 63 -6.80 -8.21 -19.93
C ALA A 63 -6.68 -7.43 -18.62
N VAL A 64 -5.47 -7.01 -18.26
CA VAL A 64 -5.21 -6.27 -17.02
C VAL A 64 -4.36 -5.05 -17.31
N VAL A 65 -4.59 -4.00 -16.53
CA VAL A 65 -3.70 -2.84 -16.43
C VAL A 65 -3.23 -2.78 -14.99
N ILE A 66 -1.93 -2.83 -14.79
CA ILE A 66 -1.30 -2.88 -13.47
C ILE A 66 -0.28 -1.75 -13.37
N GLU A 67 -0.36 -0.98 -12.29
CA GLU A 67 0.65 -0.01 -11.93
C GLU A 67 1.67 -0.62 -10.98
N GLY A 68 2.95 -0.38 -11.26
CA GLY A 68 4.06 -0.84 -10.45
C GLY A 68 5.30 0.02 -10.60
N THR A 69 6.20 -0.06 -9.63
CA THR A 69 7.51 0.61 -9.66
C THR A 69 8.57 -0.44 -9.97
N VAL A 70 9.61 -0.11 -10.74
CA VAL A 70 10.65 -1.10 -11.08
C VAL A 70 11.29 -1.61 -9.80
N ALA A 71 11.28 -2.92 -9.60
CA ALA A 71 11.86 -3.51 -8.39
C ALA A 71 13.37 -3.32 -8.39
N GLU A 72 13.95 -3.07 -7.21
CA GLU A 72 15.40 -3.00 -7.07
C GLU A 72 16.03 -4.35 -7.48
N PRO A 73 17.15 -4.33 -8.22
CA PRO A 73 17.84 -5.55 -8.61
C PRO A 73 18.17 -6.42 -7.40
N SER A 74 17.88 -7.72 -7.51
CA SER A 74 18.26 -8.64 -6.45
C SER A 74 19.78 -8.72 -6.32
N PRO A 75 20.34 -8.76 -5.09
CA PRO A 75 21.77 -9.03 -4.90
C PRO A 75 22.19 -10.44 -5.39
N LYS A 76 21.23 -11.28 -5.81
CA LYS A 76 21.46 -12.63 -6.32
C LYS A 76 21.63 -12.70 -7.85
N GLY A 77 21.58 -11.57 -8.55
CA GLY A 77 21.79 -11.50 -10.00
C GLY A 77 20.65 -10.78 -10.73
N GLU A 78 20.81 -10.66 -12.05
CA GLU A 78 19.80 -10.10 -12.95
C GLU A 78 18.57 -11.00 -13.02
N ALA A 79 17.39 -10.39 -13.17
CA ALA A 79 16.14 -11.11 -13.36
C ALA A 79 16.03 -11.60 -14.81
N GLU A 80 15.37 -12.75 -15.02
CA GLU A 80 15.12 -13.29 -16.37
C GLU A 80 14.10 -12.47 -17.17
N HIS A 81 13.30 -11.67 -16.48
CA HIS A 81 12.26 -10.80 -17.01
C HIS A 81 12.06 -9.58 -16.11
N GLU A 82 11.31 -8.58 -16.58
CA GLU A 82 11.08 -7.37 -15.80
C GLU A 82 10.25 -7.66 -14.54
N VAL A 83 10.74 -7.16 -13.41
CA VAL A 83 10.10 -7.31 -12.10
C VAL A 83 9.74 -5.92 -11.58
N TYR A 84 8.47 -5.77 -11.21
CA TYR A 84 7.89 -4.58 -10.65
C TYR A 84 7.41 -4.85 -9.22
N GLN A 85 7.55 -3.88 -8.33
CA GLN A 85 6.78 -3.83 -7.11
C GLN A 85 5.36 -3.39 -7.45
N LEU A 86 4.36 -4.19 -7.09
CA LEU A 86 2.95 -3.90 -7.32
C LEU A 86 2.51 -2.69 -6.50
N GLU A 87 1.99 -1.67 -7.18
CA GLU A 87 1.31 -0.54 -6.54
C GLU A 87 -0.20 -0.76 -6.53
N ARG A 88 -0.79 -1.08 -7.69
CA ARG A 88 -2.22 -1.42 -7.80
C ARG A 88 -2.58 -2.11 -9.10
N VAL A 89 -3.63 -2.92 -9.05
CA VAL A 89 -4.42 -3.26 -10.25
C VAL A 89 -5.31 -2.06 -10.60
N VAL A 90 -5.20 -1.54 -11.83
CA VAL A 90 -5.97 -0.39 -12.33
C VAL A 90 -7.28 -0.84 -12.96
N SER A 91 -7.23 -1.85 -13.82
CA SER A 91 -8.41 -2.40 -14.48
C SER A 91 -8.27 -3.88 -14.83
N VAL A 92 -9.41 -4.55 -14.97
CA VAL A 92 -9.55 -5.94 -15.41
C VAL A 92 -10.65 -5.99 -16.46
N ASP A 93 -10.33 -6.51 -17.65
CA ASP A 93 -11.19 -6.55 -18.83
C ASP A 93 -11.84 -5.18 -19.13
N GLY A 94 -11.04 -4.11 -19.04
CA GLY A 94 -11.47 -2.73 -19.25
C GLY A 94 -12.36 -2.14 -18.16
N LYS A 95 -12.65 -2.90 -17.08
CA LYS A 95 -13.41 -2.41 -15.92
C LYS A 95 -12.45 -1.94 -14.83
N PRO A 96 -12.67 -0.75 -14.24
CA PRO A 96 -11.86 -0.29 -13.12
C PRO A 96 -11.84 -1.33 -12.00
N ALA A 97 -10.65 -1.67 -11.52
CA ALA A 97 -10.49 -2.50 -10.34
C ALA A 97 -10.92 -1.69 -9.10
N ALA A 98 -11.38 -2.40 -8.06
CA ALA A 98 -11.71 -1.75 -6.80
C ALA A 98 -10.47 -1.01 -6.26
N PRO A 99 -10.59 0.28 -5.88
CA PRO A 99 -9.45 1.03 -5.37
C PRO A 99 -8.84 0.35 -4.14
N HIS A 100 -7.51 0.18 -4.17
CA HIS A 100 -6.73 -0.36 -3.04
C HIS A 100 -6.80 0.54 -1.81
N HIS A 101 -6.98 1.83 -2.06
CA HIS A 101 -7.14 2.89 -1.08
C HIS A 101 -8.28 3.80 -1.52
N HIS A 102 -9.16 4.13 -0.59
CA HIS A 102 -10.15 5.17 -0.80
C HIS A 102 -9.78 6.39 0.03
N PRO A 103 -9.76 7.60 -0.57
CA PRO A 103 -9.69 8.83 0.19
C PRO A 103 -10.82 8.85 1.22
N GLY A 104 -10.48 9.06 2.48
CA GLY A 104 -11.45 9.07 3.55
C GLY A 104 -10.94 9.81 4.76
N HIS A 105 -11.77 9.83 5.80
CA HIS A 105 -11.44 10.45 7.07
C HIS A 105 -11.97 9.62 8.23
N VAL A 106 -11.25 9.67 9.35
CA VAL A 106 -11.69 9.13 10.64
C VAL A 106 -11.60 10.24 11.69
N ALA A 107 -12.47 10.18 12.69
CA ALA A 107 -12.47 11.12 13.80
C ALA A 107 -12.82 10.41 15.10
N GLY A 108 -12.18 10.84 16.18
CA GLY A 108 -12.36 10.22 17.50
C GLY A 108 -11.38 10.76 18.53
N THR A 109 -11.33 10.09 19.67
CA THR A 109 -10.40 10.42 20.77
C THR A 109 -9.25 9.43 20.77
N VAL A 110 -8.01 9.89 20.90
CA VAL A 110 -6.85 9.00 21.01
C VAL A 110 -6.98 8.15 22.28
N ALA A 111 -7.20 6.85 22.11
CA ALA A 111 -7.29 5.90 23.21
C ALA A 111 -5.91 5.37 23.61
N ARG A 112 -5.01 5.15 22.63
CA ARG A 112 -3.64 4.68 22.86
C ARG A 112 -2.71 5.00 21.67
N LEU A 113 -1.41 4.93 21.91
CA LEU A 113 -0.41 4.93 20.85
C LEU A 113 -0.36 3.56 20.15
N ASN A 114 -0.02 3.56 18.86
CA ASN A 114 0.37 2.37 18.11
C ASN A 114 1.89 2.36 17.90
N TYR A 115 2.47 1.16 17.77
CA TYR A 115 3.91 0.96 17.68
C TYR A 115 4.27 0.17 16.42
N ALA A 116 5.41 0.53 15.81
CA ALA A 116 6.03 -0.24 14.74
C ALA A 116 6.61 -1.57 15.27
N ARG A 117 7.01 -2.47 14.36
CA ARG A 117 7.56 -3.80 14.72
C ARG A 117 8.79 -3.71 15.62
N HIS A 118 9.61 -2.66 15.50
CA HIS A 118 10.78 -2.41 16.34
C HIS A 118 10.48 -1.64 17.64
N GLY A 119 9.20 -1.37 17.94
CA GLY A 119 8.75 -0.80 19.22
C GLY A 119 8.68 0.72 19.29
N GLU A 120 8.94 1.44 18.19
CA GLU A 120 8.79 2.89 18.14
C GLU A 120 7.33 3.31 17.87
N PRO A 121 6.78 4.32 18.56
CA PRO A 121 5.46 4.86 18.24
C PRO A 121 5.36 5.31 16.77
N ASN A 122 4.34 4.85 16.04
CA ASN A 122 4.15 5.16 14.62
C ASN A 122 2.74 5.65 14.24
N GLY A 123 1.87 5.85 15.25
CA GLY A 123 0.52 6.37 15.08
C GLY A 123 -0.31 6.25 16.34
N VAL A 124 -1.62 6.38 16.20
CA VAL A 124 -2.58 6.37 17.33
C VAL A 124 -3.82 5.54 17.01
N VAL A 125 -4.35 4.84 18.00
CA VAL A 125 -5.64 4.14 17.91
C VAL A 125 -6.69 4.97 18.64
N LEU A 126 -7.84 5.15 18.00
CA LEU A 126 -8.97 5.92 18.51
C LEU A 126 -9.88 5.06 19.39
N ASP A 127 -10.73 5.72 20.16
CA ASP A 127 -11.83 5.12 20.93
C ASP A 127 -12.86 4.39 20.05
N THR A 128 -12.94 4.75 18.78
CA THR A 128 -13.76 4.05 17.76
C THR A 128 -13.17 2.70 17.35
N GLY A 129 -11.90 2.42 17.65
CA GLY A 129 -11.15 1.28 17.13
C GLY A 129 -10.34 1.58 15.87
N ASP A 130 -10.52 2.76 15.27
CA ASP A 130 -9.75 3.17 14.08
C ASP A 130 -8.29 3.45 14.41
N PHE A 131 -7.40 3.15 13.46
CA PHE A 131 -5.97 3.37 13.57
C PHE A 131 -5.51 4.48 12.61
N ILE A 132 -4.93 5.56 13.14
CA ILE A 132 -4.28 6.59 12.34
C ILE A 132 -2.78 6.28 12.30
N HIS A 133 -2.28 5.88 11.13
CA HIS A 133 -0.85 5.69 10.89
C HIS A 133 -0.22 6.98 10.40
N THR A 134 0.82 7.45 11.10
CA THR A 134 1.49 8.73 10.81
C THR A 134 2.98 8.57 10.51
N LYS A 135 3.50 7.33 10.50
CA LYS A 135 4.93 7.03 10.65
C LYS A 135 5.50 7.59 11.97
N PRO A 136 6.70 7.16 12.41
CA PRO A 136 7.29 7.65 13.65
C PRO A 136 7.57 9.15 13.67
N ASP A 137 8.19 9.69 12.62
CA ASP A 137 8.56 11.10 12.58
C ASP A 137 7.33 12.01 12.49
N GLY A 138 6.29 11.58 11.78
CA GLY A 138 5.03 12.32 11.73
C GLY A 138 4.31 12.35 13.06
N LEU A 139 4.34 11.24 13.82
CA LEU A 139 3.77 11.22 15.17
C LEU A 139 4.52 12.19 16.10
N LYS A 140 5.86 12.19 16.05
CA LYS A 140 6.70 13.12 16.83
C LYS A 140 6.40 14.58 16.48
N HIS A 141 6.22 14.88 15.19
CA HIS A 141 5.89 16.22 14.71
C HIS A 141 4.51 16.70 15.20
N LEU A 142 3.50 15.82 15.13
CA LEU A 142 2.13 16.15 15.53
C LEU A 142 1.96 16.23 17.05
N GLY A 143 2.81 15.52 17.81
CA GLY A 143 2.81 15.55 19.28
C GLY A 143 1.54 15.01 19.93
N LEU A 144 0.83 14.11 19.24
CA LEU A 144 -0.45 13.55 19.69
C LEU A 144 -0.29 12.77 21.00
N LYS A 145 -1.29 12.91 21.89
CA LYS A 145 -1.34 12.26 23.20
C LYS A 145 -2.66 11.53 23.39
N VAL A 146 -2.67 10.58 24.33
CA VAL A 146 -3.90 9.92 24.79
C VAL A 146 -4.86 10.98 25.36
N GLY A 147 -6.12 10.93 24.93
CA GLY A 147 -7.15 11.90 25.27
C GLY A 147 -7.37 13.00 24.23
N ASP A 148 -6.48 13.16 23.24
CA ASP A 148 -6.64 14.18 22.20
C ASP A 148 -7.80 13.84 21.27
N LYS A 149 -8.60 14.84 20.90
CA LYS A 149 -9.58 14.72 19.82
C LYS A 149 -8.91 15.00 18.49
N VAL A 150 -9.07 14.07 17.55
CA VAL A 150 -8.41 14.16 16.25
C VAL A 150 -9.37 13.85 15.11
N LYS A 151 -9.13 14.48 13.97
CA LYS A 151 -9.68 14.11 12.66
C LYS A 151 -8.50 13.89 11.72
N ALA A 152 -8.38 12.71 11.15
CA ALA A 152 -7.35 12.39 10.16
C ALA A 152 -7.96 12.19 8.78
N GLU A 153 -7.25 12.64 7.75
CA GLU A 153 -7.62 12.46 6.35
C GLU A 153 -6.47 11.80 5.61
N GLY A 154 -6.80 10.85 4.75
CA GLY A 154 -5.79 10.01 4.14
C GLY A 154 -6.39 8.85 3.34
N ASP A 155 -5.54 7.89 3.08
CA ASP A 155 -5.91 6.65 2.41
C ASP A 155 -6.42 5.65 3.44
N VAL A 156 -7.64 5.17 3.24
CA VAL A 156 -8.35 4.36 4.23
C VAL A 156 -8.54 2.94 3.74
N ARG A 157 -8.35 1.98 4.65
CA ARG A 157 -8.64 0.56 4.44
C ARG A 157 -9.11 -0.10 5.75
N PRO A 158 -9.88 -1.20 5.69
CA PRO A 158 -10.24 -1.95 6.90
C PRO A 158 -9.02 -2.50 7.63
N LEU A 159 -9.09 -2.58 8.97
CA LEU A 159 -8.15 -3.39 9.74
C LEU A 159 -8.43 -4.89 9.47
N ALA A 160 -7.39 -5.71 9.46
CA ALA A 160 -7.50 -7.14 9.16
C ALA A 160 -8.45 -7.93 10.10
N ASN A 161 -8.66 -7.44 11.32
CA ASN A 161 -9.58 -8.03 12.30
C ASN A 161 -11.01 -7.50 12.18
N GLY A 162 -11.30 -6.58 11.25
CA GLY A 162 -12.61 -5.95 11.08
C GLY A 162 -13.02 -4.97 12.20
N GLY A 163 -12.14 -4.67 13.16
CA GLY A 163 -12.46 -3.88 14.34
C GLY A 163 -12.46 -2.36 14.13
N GLY A 164 -12.25 -1.90 12.90
CA GLY A 164 -12.12 -0.49 12.53
C GLY A 164 -11.40 -0.33 11.20
N GLN A 165 -10.99 0.89 10.89
CA GLN A 165 -10.25 1.24 9.69
C GLN A 165 -8.84 1.73 10.06
N VAL A 166 -7.87 1.49 9.18
CA VAL A 166 -6.59 2.17 9.22
C VAL A 166 -6.57 3.28 8.19
N VAL A 167 -6.12 4.46 8.62
CA VAL A 167 -5.87 5.62 7.77
C VAL A 167 -4.37 5.86 7.70
N GLN A 168 -3.80 5.74 6.50
CA GLN A 168 -2.50 6.32 6.18
C GLN A 168 -2.68 7.83 6.08
N ALA A 169 -2.43 8.52 7.20
CA ALA A 169 -2.79 9.92 7.32
C ALA A 169 -1.87 10.80 6.49
N ARG A 170 -2.47 11.65 5.66
CA ARG A 170 -1.81 12.78 5.01
C ARG A 170 -1.90 14.02 5.88
N THR A 171 -3.06 14.22 6.52
CA THR A 171 -3.28 15.29 7.49
C THR A 171 -3.94 14.78 8.76
N VAL A 172 -3.63 15.43 9.88
CA VAL A 172 -4.32 15.26 11.17
C VAL A 172 -4.65 16.64 11.71
N ASN A 173 -5.93 16.90 11.99
CA ASN A 173 -6.45 18.21 12.38
C ASN A 173 -6.03 19.32 11.42
N GLY A 174 -6.00 19.01 10.11
CA GLY A 174 -5.57 19.94 9.05
C GLY A 174 -4.05 20.18 8.99
N LYS A 175 -3.25 19.56 9.88
CA LYS A 175 -1.79 19.64 9.83
C LYS A 175 -1.20 18.47 9.04
N PRO A 176 -0.22 18.68 8.16
CA PRO A 176 0.41 17.60 7.43
C PRO A 176 1.19 16.67 8.38
N VAL A 177 1.20 15.38 8.04
CA VAL A 177 1.86 14.31 8.82
C VAL A 177 3.36 14.21 8.53
N GLY A 178 3.81 14.64 7.35
CA GLY A 178 5.23 14.72 6.96
C GLY A 178 5.53 16.02 6.23
N PRO A 179 6.77 16.24 5.74
CA PRO A 179 7.03 17.34 4.83
C PRO A 179 6.09 17.18 3.64
N GLY A 180 5.20 18.16 3.44
CA GLY A 180 4.21 18.09 2.37
C GLY A 180 4.93 17.99 1.04
N HIS A 181 4.77 16.85 0.35
CA HIS A 181 5.00 16.82 -1.08
C HIS A 181 3.79 17.50 -1.72
N GLY A 182 3.90 18.83 -1.83
CA GLY A 182 3.11 19.61 -2.78
C GLY A 182 3.76 19.60 -4.15
#